data_AF-A0AAV5QR04-F1
#
_entry.id   AF-A0AAV5QR04-F1
#
_cell.length_a   1.000
_cell.length_b   1.000
_cell.length_c   1.000
_cell.angle_alpha   90.00
_cell.angle_beta   90.00
_cell.angle_gamma   90.00
#
_symmetry.space_group_name_H-M   'P 1'
#
loop_
_entity.id
_entity.type
_entity.pdbx_description
1 polymer ?
#
loop_
_entity_poly.entity_id
_entity_poly.type
_entity_poly.pdbx_seq_one_letter_code
_entity_poly.pdbx_strand_id
1 'polypeptide(L)'
;MVLISEQKNGITNLHAYASGSYYVIQGQIYGFPIATSNFTVELTGYFNPPEKVNYEFHMEVDDDAMLTVGDGEAFACCNPSYSTNVGVSFAMFATWDSKNDVTGMSRTTQYMISGYLYPMKLVW
;
A
#
# COMPACT_ATOMS: atom_id res chain seq x y z
N MET A 1 10.44 6.35 16.94
CA MET A 1 9.24 6.04 16.15
C MET A 1 8.08 5.90 17.12
N VAL A 2 7.17 6.87 17.14
CA VAL A 2 5.94 6.78 17.94
C VAL A 2 4.88 6.18 17.00
N LEU A 3 4.42 4.98 17.29
CA LEU A 3 3.33 4.35 16.54
C LEU A 3 2.02 4.96 17.04
N ILE A 4 1.39 5.79 16.21
CA ILE A 4 0.01 6.19 16.41
C ILE A 4 -0.83 5.14 15.67
N SER A 5 -1.45 4.21 16.40
CA SER A 5 -2.33 3.20 15.79
C SER A 5 -3.76 3.75 15.70
N GLU A 6 -4.00 4.63 14.75
CA GLU A 6 -5.35 5.04 14.36
C GLU A 6 -5.85 4.14 13.23
N GLN A 7 -7.06 3.59 13.35
CA GLN A 7 -7.63 2.64 12.39
C GLN A 7 -8.94 3.19 11.81
N LYS A 8 -9.06 3.15 10.48
CA LYS A 8 -10.29 3.50 9.75
C LYS A 8 -10.57 2.45 8.69
N ASN A 9 -11.86 2.19 8.51
CA ASN A 9 -12.37 1.26 7.50
C ASN A 9 -13.07 2.04 6.38
N GLY A 10 -13.30 1.38 5.24
CA GLY A 10 -14.07 1.93 4.12
C GLY A 10 -13.32 2.90 3.22
N ILE A 11 -11.98 2.87 3.22
CA ILE A 11 -11.17 3.61 2.25
C ILE A 11 -11.27 2.93 0.89
N THR A 12 -11.82 3.63 -0.10
CA THR A 12 -11.99 3.15 -1.47
C THR A 12 -11.18 3.94 -2.50
N ASN A 13 -10.76 5.16 -2.15
CA ASN A 13 -9.75 5.91 -2.87
C ASN A 13 -8.43 5.83 -2.10
N LEU A 14 -7.45 5.10 -2.66
CA LEU A 14 -6.14 4.87 -2.07
C LEU A 14 -5.09 5.91 -2.49
N HIS A 15 -5.48 6.90 -3.30
CA HIS A 15 -4.59 7.99 -3.67
C HIS A 15 -4.54 8.98 -2.50
N ALA A 16 -3.33 9.25 -2.02
CA ALA A 16 -3.07 10.21 -0.96
C ALA A 16 -1.86 11.06 -1.34
N TYR A 17 -1.85 12.30 -0.86
CA TYR A 17 -0.78 13.26 -1.11
C TYR A 17 -0.24 13.74 0.23
N ALA A 18 1.07 13.66 0.38
CA ALA A 18 1.80 14.17 1.52
C ALA A 18 2.81 15.22 1.05
N SER A 19 3.16 16.17 1.91
CA SER A 19 4.16 17.18 1.60
C SER A 19 5.48 16.81 2.27
N GLY A 20 6.48 16.48 1.47
CA GLY A 20 7.85 16.28 1.95
C GLY A 20 8.43 17.58 2.53
N SER A 21 9.11 17.49 3.66
CA SER A 21 9.76 18.63 4.32
C SER A 21 10.82 18.18 5.31
N TYR A 22 11.87 18.99 5.46
CA TYR A 22 12.87 18.84 6.53
C TYR A 22 12.32 19.16 7.93
N TYR A 23 11.14 19.78 8.00
CA TYR A 23 10.43 20.08 9.24
C TYR A 23 9.20 19.20 9.37
N VAL A 24 8.78 18.95 10.61
CA VAL A 24 7.52 18.24 10.87
C VAL A 24 6.35 19.08 10.36
N ILE A 25 5.66 18.60 9.32
CA ILE A 25 4.45 19.21 8.78
C ILE A 25 3.25 18.37 9.21
N GLN A 26 2.27 19.01 9.82
CA GLN A 26 0.99 18.39 10.14
C GLN A 26 0.06 18.48 8.94
N GLY A 27 -0.66 17.40 8.67
CA GLY A 27 -1.66 17.31 7.63
C GLY A 27 -2.64 16.20 7.94
N GLN A 28 -3.24 15.64 6.89
CA GLN A 28 -4.12 14.49 7.04
C GLN A 28 -3.90 13.46 5.96
N ILE A 29 -3.91 12.19 6.35
CA ILE A 29 -3.96 11.05 5.43
C ILE A 29 -5.25 10.29 5.70
N TYR A 30 -6.09 10.12 4.67
CA TYR A 30 -7.43 9.52 4.78
C TYR A 30 -8.34 10.16 5.87
N GLY A 31 -8.12 11.43 6.19
CA GLY A 31 -8.83 12.18 7.22
C GLY A 31 -8.28 12.01 8.64
N PHE A 32 -7.15 11.32 8.82
CA PHE A 32 -6.44 11.24 10.10
C PHE A 32 -5.38 12.33 10.23
N PRO A 33 -5.41 13.14 11.30
CA PRO A 33 -4.35 14.11 11.59
C PRO A 33 -3.01 13.39 11.84
N ILE A 34 -2.02 13.64 10.99
CA ILE A 34 -0.71 13.01 11.09
C ILE A 34 0.39 13.95 10.59
N ALA A 35 1.63 13.70 11.02
CA ALA A 35 2.80 14.34 10.44
C ALA A 35 3.03 13.81 9.01
N THR A 36 2.57 14.55 8.00
CA THR A 36 2.70 14.16 6.58
C THR A 36 4.14 14.21 6.07
N SER A 37 5.04 14.86 6.81
CA SER A 37 6.48 14.84 6.54
C SER A 37 7.16 13.50 6.88
N ASN A 38 6.56 12.70 7.76
CA ASN A 38 7.14 11.44 8.25
C ASN A 38 6.06 10.57 8.89
N PHE A 39 5.58 9.58 8.15
CA PHE A 39 4.56 8.65 8.62
C PHE A 39 4.78 7.28 8.00
N THR A 40 3.97 6.32 8.44
CA THR A 40 3.79 5.03 7.75
C THR A 40 2.32 4.67 7.86
N VAL A 41 1.76 4.14 6.78
CA VAL A 41 0.38 3.67 6.66
C VAL A 41 0.41 2.24 6.15
N GLU A 42 -0.34 1.36 6.81
CA GLU A 42 -0.70 0.05 6.28
C GLU A 42 -2.17 0.07 5.86
N LEU A 43 -2.44 -0.23 4.59
CA LEU A 43 -3.80 -0.47 4.07
C LEU A 43 -3.94 -1.95 3.76
N THR A 44 -4.96 -2.57 4.35
CA THR A 44 -5.33 -3.95 4.06
C THR A 44 -6.76 -4.02 3.55
N GLY A 45 -7.00 -4.90 2.59
CA GLY A 45 -8.31 -5.10 2.02
C GLY A 45 -8.33 -6.23 1.01
N TYR A 46 -9.49 -6.46 0.42
CA TYR A 46 -9.66 -7.42 -0.67
C TYR A 46 -9.93 -6.69 -1.96
N PHE A 47 -9.24 -7.08 -3.03
CA PHE A 47 -9.62 -6.69 -4.38
C PHE A 47 -10.55 -7.75 -4.98
N ASN A 48 -11.67 -7.26 -5.53
CA ASN A 48 -12.65 -8.08 -6.23
C ASN A 48 -12.59 -7.73 -7.73
N PRO A 49 -11.91 -8.53 -8.56
CA PRO A 49 -11.80 -8.26 -9.99
C PRO A 49 -13.18 -8.40 -10.66
N PRO A 50 -13.60 -7.44 -11.49
CA PRO A 50 -14.88 -7.53 -12.20
C PRO A 50 -14.89 -8.63 -13.27
N GLU A 51 -13.73 -9.01 -13.81
CA GLU A 51 -13.59 -9.95 -14.92
C GLU A 51 -12.42 -10.92 -14.71
N LYS A 52 -12.37 -11.96 -15.55
CA LYS A 52 -11.26 -12.93 -15.57
C LYS A 52 -10.22 -12.50 -16.60
N VAL A 53 -9.19 -11.78 -16.18
CA VAL A 53 -8.17 -11.20 -17.07
C VAL A 53 -6.86 -10.90 -16.31
N ASN A 54 -5.82 -10.53 -17.05
CA ASN A 54 -4.61 -9.91 -16.50
C ASN A 54 -4.91 -8.46 -16.09
N TYR A 55 -4.80 -8.16 -14.80
CA TYR A 55 -4.88 -6.80 -14.26
C TYR A 55 -3.47 -6.24 -14.11
N GLU A 56 -3.23 -5.06 -14.66
CA GLU A 56 -1.99 -4.30 -14.45
C GLU A 56 -2.19 -3.30 -13.31
N PHE A 57 -1.37 -3.43 -12.26
CA PHE A 57 -1.33 -2.51 -11.13
C PHE A 57 -0.15 -1.56 -11.29
N HIS A 58 -0.39 -0.30 -10.91
CA HIS A 58 0.56 0.80 -11.03
C HIS A 58 0.72 1.49 -9.69
N MET A 59 1.94 1.91 -9.40
CA MET A 59 2.31 2.68 -8.22
C MET A 59 3.25 3.79 -8.64
N GLU A 60 2.99 4.97 -8.10
CA GLU A 60 3.89 6.13 -8.07
C GLU A 60 3.95 6.56 -6.60
N VAL A 61 5.15 6.65 -6.04
CA VAL A 61 5.35 6.94 -4.61
C VAL A 61 6.47 7.95 -4.41
N ASP A 62 6.37 8.68 -3.30
CA ASP A 62 7.42 9.47 -2.67
C ASP A 62 7.14 9.41 -1.14
N ASP A 63 7.97 8.80 -0.29
CA ASP A 63 9.29 8.22 -0.59
C ASP A 63 9.25 6.75 -1.06
N ASP A 64 8.72 5.81 -0.25
CA ASP A 64 8.78 4.36 -0.51
C ASP A 64 7.42 3.66 -0.33
N ALA A 65 7.06 2.70 -1.18
CA ALA A 65 5.90 1.85 -0.92
C ALA A 65 6.06 0.43 -1.43
N MET A 66 5.30 -0.47 -0.80
CA MET A 66 5.29 -1.89 -1.09
C MET A 66 3.86 -2.41 -1.19
N LEU A 67 3.58 -3.17 -2.25
CA LEU A 67 2.33 -3.90 -2.41
C LEU A 67 2.58 -5.41 -2.35
N THR A 68 1.84 -6.09 -1.47
CA THR A 68 1.78 -7.55 -1.41
C THR A 68 0.37 -8.01 -1.77
N VAL A 69 0.27 -9.09 -2.56
CA VAL A 69 -1.01 -9.61 -3.08
C VAL A 69 -1.06 -11.12 -2.86
N GLY A 70 -2.21 -11.61 -2.40
CA GLY A 70 -2.49 -13.05 -2.28
C GLY A 70 -2.64 -13.55 -0.86
N ASP A 71 -3.28 -14.72 -0.74
CA ASP A 71 -3.49 -15.42 0.52
C ASP A 71 -2.16 -15.85 1.16
N GLY A 72 -2.00 -15.57 2.44
CA GLY A 72 -0.76 -15.81 3.19
C GLY A 72 0.37 -14.83 2.88
N GLU A 73 0.44 -14.33 1.64
CA GLU A 73 1.41 -13.31 1.22
C GLU A 73 1.06 -11.93 1.76
N ALA A 74 -0.12 -11.39 1.43
CA ALA A 74 -0.57 -10.13 2.01
C ALA A 74 -1.04 -10.36 3.45
N PHE A 75 -2.02 -11.24 3.60
CA PHE A 75 -2.56 -11.77 4.85
C PHE A 75 -3.44 -12.99 4.52
N ALA A 76 -3.80 -13.79 5.52
CA ALA A 76 -4.63 -14.97 5.32
C ALA A 76 -6.09 -14.62 5.03
N CYS A 77 -6.71 -15.40 4.14
CA CYS A 77 -8.16 -15.35 3.93
C CYS A 77 -8.90 -15.45 5.27
N CYS A 78 -9.86 -14.54 5.48
CA CYS A 78 -10.67 -14.44 6.70
C CYS A 78 -9.89 -14.16 8.00
N ASN A 79 -8.59 -13.87 7.93
CA ASN A 79 -7.76 -13.52 9.09
C ASN A 79 -6.71 -12.46 8.72
N PRO A 80 -7.09 -11.16 8.67
CA PRO A 80 -6.21 -10.07 8.24
C PRO A 80 -5.05 -9.80 9.21
N SER A 81 -5.14 -10.28 10.46
CA SER A 81 -4.06 -10.16 11.45
C SER A 81 -2.96 -11.20 11.29
N TYR A 82 -3.14 -12.19 10.41
CA TYR A 82 -2.17 -13.25 10.16
C TYR A 82 -1.59 -13.12 8.76
N SER A 83 -0.27 -13.09 8.66
CA SER A 83 0.47 -13.22 7.39
C SER A 83 1.60 -14.21 7.60
N THR A 84 1.86 -15.05 6.59
CA THR A 84 3.04 -15.93 6.58
C THR A 84 4.26 -15.22 6.00
N ASN A 85 4.06 -14.05 5.39
CA ASN A 85 5.11 -13.27 4.78
C ASN A 85 5.66 -12.25 5.80
N VAL A 86 6.86 -12.53 6.29
CA VAL A 86 7.63 -11.66 7.21
C VAL A 86 8.41 -10.57 6.44
N GLY A 87 7.85 -10.05 5.34
CA GLY A 87 8.43 -8.94 4.57
C GLY A 87 9.48 -9.36 3.54
N VAL A 88 9.36 -10.55 2.96
CA VAL A 88 10.34 -11.10 1.99
C VAL A 88 9.80 -11.26 0.58
N SER A 89 8.49 -11.20 0.38
CA SER A 89 7.85 -11.32 -0.94
C SER A 89 6.85 -10.18 -1.14
N PHE A 90 7.00 -9.44 -2.24
CA PHE A 90 6.10 -8.36 -2.63
C PHE A 90 5.82 -8.43 -4.12
N ALA A 91 4.61 -8.05 -4.51
CA ALA A 91 4.21 -7.96 -5.90
C ALA A 91 4.80 -6.69 -6.56
N MET A 92 4.97 -5.62 -5.77
CA MET A 92 5.57 -4.36 -6.19
C MET A 92 6.34 -3.74 -5.02
N PHE A 93 7.47 -3.12 -5.34
CA PHE A 93 8.18 -2.18 -4.48
C PHE A 93 8.59 -0.99 -5.35
N ALA A 94 8.45 0.21 -4.80
CA ALA A 94 8.89 1.45 -5.43
C ALA A 94 9.55 2.33 -4.38
N THR A 95 10.57 3.06 -4.80
CA THR A 95 11.34 4.01 -3.99
C THR A 95 11.63 5.23 -4.82
N TRP A 96 11.45 6.42 -4.26
CA TRP A 96 11.78 7.69 -4.87
C TRP A 96 13.06 8.24 -4.24
N ASP A 97 13.96 8.71 -5.10
CA ASP A 97 15.18 9.36 -4.65
C ASP A 97 15.65 10.38 -5.68
N SER A 98 15.36 11.65 -5.42
CA SER A 98 15.83 12.77 -6.25
C SER A 98 17.34 12.86 -6.42
N LYS A 99 18.15 12.37 -5.46
CA LYS A 99 19.60 12.45 -5.55
C LYS A 99 20.18 11.42 -6.52
N ASN A 100 19.48 10.30 -6.67
CA ASN A 100 19.90 9.17 -7.50
C ASN A 100 19.01 8.98 -8.75
N ASP A 101 18.14 9.95 -9.06
CA ASP A 101 17.22 9.93 -10.21
C ASP A 101 16.31 8.69 -10.23
N VAL A 102 15.85 8.27 -9.05
CA VAL A 102 14.88 7.17 -8.92
C VAL A 102 13.47 7.74 -8.87
N THR A 103 12.60 7.24 -9.76
CA THR A 103 11.31 7.87 -10.06
C THR A 103 10.15 7.46 -9.15
N GLY A 104 10.33 6.50 -8.23
CA GLY A 104 9.22 6.04 -7.38
C GLY A 104 8.14 5.27 -8.13
N MET A 105 8.43 4.71 -9.30
CA MET A 105 7.43 4.00 -10.12
C MET A 105 7.62 2.48 -10.11
N SER A 106 6.52 1.73 -10.04
CA SER A 106 6.52 0.27 -10.19
C SER A 106 5.25 -0.22 -10.89
N ARG A 107 5.34 -1.37 -11.58
CA ARG A 107 4.22 -2.02 -12.27
C ARG A 107 4.26 -3.53 -12.07
N THR A 108 3.10 -4.16 -11.94
CA THR A 108 2.99 -5.63 -11.94
C THR A 108 1.71 -6.06 -12.63
N THR A 109 1.72 -7.27 -13.18
CA THR A 109 0.55 -7.87 -13.83
C THR A 109 0.17 -9.14 -13.10
N GLN A 110 -1.11 -9.25 -12.73
CA GLN A 110 -1.65 -10.41 -12.02
C GLN A 110 -2.83 -10.97 -12.80
N TYR A 111 -2.82 -12.28 -13.08
CA TYR A 111 -3.98 -12.95 -13.65
C TYR A 111 -5.00 -13.20 -12.55
N MET A 112 -6.19 -12.60 -12.68
CA MET A 112 -7.23 -12.68 -11.65
C MET A 112 -8.54 -13.20 -12.24
N ILE A 113 -9.37 -13.79 -11.39
CA ILE A 113 -10.62 -14.45 -11.77
C ILE A 113 -11.77 -13.77 -11.00
N SER A 114 -12.80 -13.32 -11.72
CA SER A 114 -14.00 -12.75 -11.09
C SER A 114 -14.66 -13.72 -10.12
N GLY A 115 -15.16 -13.19 -9.01
CA GLY A 115 -15.76 -13.96 -7.92
C GLY A 115 -14.79 -14.45 -6.84
N TYR A 116 -13.47 -14.31 -7.05
CA TYR A 116 -12.48 -14.50 -6.00
C TYR A 116 -12.09 -13.16 -5.37
N LEU A 117 -11.90 -13.16 -4.05
CA LEU A 117 -11.40 -11.99 -3.31
C LEU A 117 -9.92 -12.18 -3.05
N TYR A 118 -9.11 -11.22 -3.52
CA TYR A 118 -7.66 -11.27 -3.41
C TYR A 118 -7.20 -10.38 -2.26
N PRO A 119 -6.60 -10.94 -1.18
CA PRO A 119 -5.97 -10.14 -0.13
C PRO A 119 -4.91 -9.19 -0.73
N MET A 120 -4.95 -7.93 -0.34
CA MET A 120 -3.97 -6.92 -0.74
C MET A 120 -3.52 -6.12 0.47
N LYS A 121 -2.21 -5.95 0.60
CA LYS A 121 -1.57 -5.12 1.62
C LYS A 121 -0.68 -4.09 0.95
N LEU A 122 -0.95 -2.81 1.19
CA LEU A 122 -0.11 -1.69 0.79
C LEU A 122 0.52 -1.09 2.03
N VAL A 123 1.84 -0.93 2.02
CA VAL A 123 2.58 -0.16 3.03
C VAL A 123 3.23 1.03 2.33
N TRP A 124 3.01 2.24 2.86
CA TRP A 124 3.64 3.50 2.47
C TRP A 124 4.18 4.17 3.72
#